data_AF-A0A2V8GTX9-F1
#
_entry.id   AF-A0A2V8GTX9-F1
#
_cell.length_a   1.000
_cell.length_b   1.000
_cell.length_c   1.000
_cell.angle_alpha   90.00
_cell.angle_beta   90.00
_cell.angle_gamma   90.00
#
_symmetry.space_group_name_H-M   'P 1'
#
loop_
_entity.id
_entity.type
_entity.pdbx_description
1 polymer ?
#
loop_
_entity_poly.entity_id
_entity_poly.type
_entity_poly.pdbx_seq_one_letter_code
_entity_poly.pdbx_strand_id
1 'polypeptide(L)'
;MSAGSPARDIVGGRRSASATARSLKNRPPLQLRKWLILTHRYAGIVLSLFFVMWFLSGIAMIYARGMPGLTADMSLARLTELNLGAVKLSPAEAVAKAELGEAPARAMMLMIMDRPAYRFTVDGGSVTLFADTGELLPEIGKAEALKIASSFMEMPESRMYYAGELNEPDQWTLQERRGLP
;
A
#
# COMPACT_ATOMS: atom_id res chain seq x y z
N MET A 1 43.49 89.20 55.99
CA MET A 1 42.29 89.71 55.29
C MET A 1 41.89 88.63 54.30
N SER A 2 40.88 87.81 54.64
CA SER A 2 39.47 87.98 54.22
C SER A 2 39.31 87.64 52.73
N ALA A 3 38.43 86.77 52.25
CA ALA A 3 37.38 85.90 52.75
C ALA A 3 37.17 84.85 51.65
N GLY A 4 36.67 83.64 51.92
CA GLY A 4 35.23 83.39 51.82
C GLY A 4 34.96 82.34 50.73
N SER A 5 34.55 81.15 51.17
CA SER A 5 34.05 80.06 50.32
C SER A 5 32.72 80.47 49.66
N PRO A 6 32.33 79.78 48.56
CA PRO A 6 31.01 79.17 48.65
C PRO A 6 30.92 77.73 48.10
N ALA A 7 30.10 76.98 48.83
CA ALA A 7 29.09 76.02 48.38
C ALA A 7 29.52 74.85 47.47
N ARG A 8 29.60 73.69 48.13
CA ARG A 8 29.34 72.37 47.56
C ARG A 8 27.85 72.22 47.33
N ASP A 9 27.46 71.82 46.12
CA ASP A 9 26.74 70.58 45.84
C ASP A 9 26.49 70.48 44.34
N ILE A 10 26.50 69.25 43.81
CA ILE A 10 25.60 68.65 42.81
C ILE A 10 26.28 67.38 42.27
N VAL A 11 25.89 66.25 42.87
CA VAL A 11 25.35 65.05 42.20
C VAL A 11 26.05 64.56 40.92
N GLY A 12 26.73 63.42 41.08
CA GLY A 12 26.30 62.16 40.46
C GLY A 12 26.30 62.06 38.93
N GLY A 13 27.27 61.32 38.39
CA GLY A 13 27.26 60.93 36.98
C GLY A 13 28.23 59.82 36.57
N ARG A 14 28.51 58.84 37.43
CA ARG A 14 29.21 57.61 37.01
C ARG A 14 28.24 56.73 36.20
N ARG A 15 28.11 57.00 34.90
CA ARG A 15 27.46 56.09 33.95
C ARG A 15 28.27 56.03 32.66
N SER A 16 29.08 54.98 32.51
CA SER A 16 29.23 54.20 31.28
C SER A 16 30.55 53.42 31.32
N ALA A 17 30.56 52.29 32.04
CA ALA A 17 31.65 51.31 31.93
C ALA A 17 31.16 49.86 32.02
N SER A 18 29.84 49.63 32.14
CA SER A 18 29.29 48.28 32.38
C SER A 18 28.69 47.59 31.15
N ALA A 19 28.54 48.30 30.02
CA ALA A 19 27.91 47.72 28.82
C ALA A 19 28.91 46.97 27.90
N THR A 20 30.17 47.40 27.84
CA THR A 20 31.18 46.82 26.93
C THR A 20 31.82 45.55 27.46
N ALA A 21 31.89 45.37 28.79
CA ALA A 21 32.56 44.22 29.41
C ALA A 21 31.72 42.92 29.40
N ARG A 22 30.41 42.99 29.15
CA ARG A 22 29.51 41.83 29.19
C ARG A 22 29.42 41.07 27.85
N SER A 23 29.91 41.64 26.76
CA SER A 23 29.74 41.11 25.39
C SER A 23 30.81 40.09 24.95
N LEU A 24 31.95 40.00 25.65
CA LEU A 24 33.02 39.07 25.26
C LEU A 24 32.90 37.68 25.90
N LYS A 25 31.99 37.49 26.87
CA LYS A 25 31.94 36.26 27.69
C LYS A 25 31.17 35.09 27.06
N ASN A 26 30.38 35.34 26.00
CA ASN A 26 29.48 34.34 25.42
C ASN A 26 29.88 33.89 24.00
N ARG A 27 31.11 34.17 23.54
CA ARG A 27 31.58 33.58 22.28
C ARG A 27 31.97 32.12 22.56
N PRO A 28 31.32 31.12 21.94
CA PRO A 28 31.73 29.73 22.12
C PRO A 28 33.22 29.63 21.77
N PRO A 29 34.00 28.82 22.51
CA PRO A 29 35.42 28.70 22.23
C PRO A 29 35.59 28.34 20.76
N LEU A 30 36.53 29.01 20.06
CA LEU A 30 36.73 28.85 18.61
C LEU A 30 36.87 27.38 18.19
N GLN A 31 37.34 26.52 19.10
CA GLN A 31 37.38 25.07 18.93
C GLN A 31 35.99 24.42 18.84
N LEU A 32 35.04 24.77 19.72
CA LEU A 32 33.67 24.24 19.66
C LEU A 32 33.01 24.58 18.32
N ARG A 33 33.20 25.81 17.84
CA ARG A 33 32.69 26.23 16.52
C ARG A 33 33.33 25.43 15.38
N LYS A 34 34.65 25.18 15.43
CA LYS A 34 35.36 24.35 14.45
C LYS A 34 34.87 22.91 14.46
N TRP A 35 34.75 22.28 15.63
CA TRP A 35 34.24 20.92 15.78
C TRP A 35 32.79 20.80 15.31
N LEU A 36 31.93 21.76 15.67
CA LEU A 36 30.54 21.78 15.20
C LEU A 36 30.47 21.84 13.67
N ILE A 37 31.24 22.72 13.03
CA ILE A 37 31.29 22.83 11.57
C ILE A 37 31.81 21.53 10.94
N LEU A 38 32.87 20.96 11.50
CA LEU A 38 33.50 19.75 10.97
C LEU A 38 32.55 18.54 11.07
N THR A 39 32.00 18.31 12.26
CA THR A 39 31.03 17.24 12.53
C THR A 39 29.78 17.43 11.70
N HIS A 40 29.22 18.64 11.61
CA HIS A 40 28.04 18.89 10.79
C HIS A 40 28.31 18.63 9.30
N ARG A 41 29.46 19.06 8.78
CA ARG A 41 29.84 18.82 7.38
C ARG A 41 29.93 17.32 7.07
N TYR A 42 30.65 16.56 7.89
CA TYR A 42 30.82 15.13 7.67
C TYR A 42 29.55 14.32 7.99
N ALA A 43 28.83 14.67 9.05
CA ALA A 43 27.52 14.07 9.35
C ALA A 43 26.53 14.32 8.22
N GLY A 44 26.52 15.52 7.63
CA GLY A 44 25.73 15.84 6.45
C GLY A 44 26.06 14.92 5.28
N ILE A 45 27.35 14.73 4.96
CA ILE A 45 27.78 13.83 3.86
C ILE A 45 27.33 12.39 4.10
N VAL A 46 27.58 11.84 5.29
CA VAL A 46 27.19 10.45 5.64
C VAL A 46 25.67 10.30 5.59
N LEU A 47 24.95 11.26 6.16
CA LEU A 47 23.49 11.25 6.19
C LEU A 47 22.90 11.38 4.77
N SER A 48 23.48 12.22 3.91
CA SER A 48 23.08 12.33 2.50
C SER A 48 23.23 11.00 1.76
N LEU A 49 24.36 10.29 1.93
CA LEU A 49 24.54 8.97 1.31
C LEU A 49 23.54 7.94 1.83
N PHE A 50 23.26 7.97 3.14
CA PHE A 50 22.25 7.11 3.73
C PHE A 50 20.85 7.40 3.18
N PHE A 51 20.48 8.68 3.03
CA PHE A 51 19.21 9.07 2.41
C PHE A 51 19.12 8.60 0.96
N VAL A 52 20.18 8.75 0.16
CA VAL A 52 20.20 8.27 -1.22
C VAL A 52 19.99 6.75 -1.26
N MET A 53 20.69 5.99 -0.43
CA MET A 53 20.50 4.53 -0.34
C MET A 53 19.08 4.16 0.13
N TRP A 54 18.53 4.90 1.08
CA TRP A 54 17.15 4.73 1.56
C TRP A 54 16.12 5.00 0.46
N PHE A 55 16.29 6.06 -0.32
CA PHE A 55 15.43 6.35 -1.47
C PHE A 55 15.52 5.27 -2.54
N LEU A 56 16.73 4.82 -2.89
CA LEU A 56 16.93 3.71 -3.83
C LEU A 56 16.23 2.43 -3.35
N SER A 57 16.29 2.13 -2.05
CA SER A 57 15.54 1.02 -1.45
C SER A 57 14.02 1.20 -1.59
N GLY A 58 13.50 2.41 -1.34
CA GLY A 58 12.07 2.70 -1.51
C GLY A 58 11.61 2.54 -2.96
N ILE A 59 12.39 3.05 -3.91
CA ILE A 59 12.14 2.88 -5.36
C ILE A 59 12.14 1.38 -5.71
N ALA A 60 13.13 0.62 -5.24
CA ALA A 60 13.19 -0.82 -5.46
C ALA A 60 11.95 -1.54 -4.88
N MET A 61 11.47 -1.17 -3.69
CA MET A 61 10.25 -1.76 -3.14
C MET A 61 9.02 -1.50 -4.02
N ILE A 62 8.84 -0.26 -4.49
CA ILE A 62 7.67 0.12 -5.31
C ILE A 62 7.72 -0.57 -6.69
N TYR A 63 8.88 -0.56 -7.35
CA TYR A 63 8.98 -0.96 -8.75
C TYR A 63 9.50 -2.38 -8.98
N ALA A 64 10.39 -2.90 -8.13
CA ALA A 64 10.93 -4.24 -8.32
C ALA A 64 9.99 -5.33 -7.76
N ARG A 65 9.19 -5.01 -6.74
CA ARG A 65 8.26 -5.98 -6.13
C ARG A 65 6.84 -5.90 -6.65
N GLY A 66 6.48 -4.78 -7.31
CA GLY A 66 5.18 -4.58 -7.95
C GLY A 66 3.99 -4.77 -7.00
N MET A 67 2.78 -4.72 -7.56
CA MET A 67 1.59 -5.20 -6.87
C MET A 67 1.71 -6.73 -6.69
N PRO A 68 1.52 -7.29 -5.49
CA PRO A 68 1.51 -8.74 -5.31
C PRO A 68 0.37 -9.32 -6.15
N GLY A 69 0.72 -10.01 -7.21
CA GLY A 69 -0.23 -10.55 -8.17
C GLY A 69 0.29 -11.85 -8.75
N LEU A 70 -0.62 -12.66 -9.26
CA LEU A 70 -0.26 -13.86 -10.01
C LEU A 70 0.18 -13.44 -11.42
N THR A 71 1.39 -13.82 -11.81
CA THR A 71 1.80 -13.75 -13.21
C THR A 71 0.92 -14.72 -14.02
N ALA A 72 0.77 -14.46 -15.33
CA ALA A 72 -0.03 -15.31 -16.21
C ALA A 72 0.40 -16.79 -16.12
N ASP A 73 1.71 -17.04 -16.05
CA ASP A 73 2.28 -18.38 -15.93
C ASP A 73 1.93 -19.04 -14.59
N MET A 74 1.99 -18.30 -13.48
CA MET A 74 1.59 -18.83 -12.16
C MET A 74 0.08 -19.10 -12.08
N SER A 75 -0.73 -18.25 -12.70
CA SER A 75 -2.17 -18.48 -12.81
C SER A 75 -2.47 -19.73 -13.62
N LEU A 76 -1.83 -19.90 -14.78
CA LEU A 76 -1.98 -21.09 -15.62
C LEU A 76 -1.53 -22.36 -14.92
N ALA A 77 -0.41 -22.31 -14.19
CA ALA A 77 0.11 -23.47 -13.46
C ALA A 77 -0.81 -23.95 -12.32
N ARG A 78 -1.67 -23.07 -11.78
CA ARG A 78 -2.60 -23.38 -10.69
C ARG A 78 -4.04 -23.59 -11.13
N LEU A 79 -4.34 -23.39 -12.41
CA LEU A 79 -5.67 -23.63 -12.95
C LEU A 79 -5.91 -25.13 -13.09
N THR A 80 -7.08 -25.58 -12.65
CA THR A 80 -7.54 -26.94 -12.92
C THR A 80 -7.68 -27.14 -14.44
N GLU A 81 -7.22 -28.28 -14.94
CA GLU A 81 -7.40 -28.65 -16.35
C GLU A 81 -8.88 -28.63 -16.76
N LEU A 82 -9.16 -28.11 -17.95
CA LEU A 82 -10.52 -28.01 -18.48
C LEU A 82 -11.08 -29.40 -18.77
N ASN A 83 -12.08 -29.81 -18.00
CA ASN A 83 -12.82 -31.05 -18.26
C ASN A 83 -13.95 -30.81 -19.27
N LEU A 84 -13.61 -30.86 -20.56
CA LEU A 84 -14.58 -30.72 -21.64
C LEU A 84 -15.56 -31.90 -21.72
N GLY A 85 -15.20 -33.07 -21.19
CA GLY A 85 -16.08 -34.25 -21.18
C GLY A 85 -17.27 -34.13 -20.23
N ALA A 86 -17.16 -33.27 -19.20
CA ALA A 86 -18.25 -32.97 -18.27
C ALA A 86 -19.20 -31.88 -18.79
N VAL A 87 -18.85 -31.19 -19.88
CA VAL A 87 -19.69 -30.13 -20.47
C VAL A 87 -20.90 -30.75 -21.15
N LYS A 88 -22.10 -30.39 -20.69
CA LYS A 88 -23.37 -30.86 -21.28
C LYS A 88 -24.13 -29.77 -22.02
N LEU A 89 -23.80 -28.51 -21.74
CA LEU A 89 -24.45 -27.35 -22.35
C LEU A 89 -23.48 -26.62 -23.28
N SER A 90 -23.95 -26.33 -24.48
CA SER A 90 -23.27 -25.40 -25.38
C SER A 90 -23.29 -23.98 -24.81
N PRO A 91 -22.35 -23.11 -25.21
CA PRO A 91 -22.37 -21.71 -24.78
C PRO A 91 -23.69 -20.99 -25.14
N ALA A 92 -24.32 -21.33 -26.27
CA ALA A 92 -25.58 -20.74 -26.69
C ALA A 92 -26.75 -21.16 -25.77
N GLU A 93 -26.83 -22.46 -25.41
CA GLU A 93 -27.83 -22.96 -24.46
C GLU A 93 -27.60 -22.39 -23.05
N ALA A 94 -26.35 -22.22 -22.66
CA ALA A 94 -25.97 -21.58 -21.41
C ALA A 94 -26.44 -20.12 -21.36
N VAL A 95 -26.23 -19.34 -22.42
CA VAL A 95 -26.72 -17.95 -22.51
C VAL A 95 -28.25 -17.91 -22.43
N ALA A 96 -28.94 -18.83 -23.11
CA ALA A 96 -30.41 -18.90 -23.06
C ALA A 96 -30.92 -19.22 -21.64
N LYS A 97 -30.26 -20.13 -20.91
CA LYS A 97 -30.60 -20.45 -19.51
C LYS A 97 -30.23 -19.36 -18.52
N ALA A 98 -29.21 -18.56 -18.82
CA ALA A 98 -28.73 -17.51 -17.94
C ALA A 98 -29.69 -16.30 -17.87
N GLU A 99 -30.71 -16.25 -18.75
CA GLU A 99 -31.72 -15.18 -18.81
C GLU A 99 -31.11 -13.77 -18.74
N LEU A 100 -29.95 -13.58 -19.40
CA LEU A 100 -29.10 -12.39 -19.25
C LEU A 100 -29.77 -11.07 -19.68
N GLY A 101 -30.95 -11.12 -20.31
CA GLY A 101 -31.67 -9.96 -20.87
C GLY A 101 -31.00 -9.36 -22.11
N GLU A 102 -29.68 -9.45 -22.22
CA GLU A 102 -28.85 -8.95 -23.31
C GLU A 102 -27.79 -9.98 -23.76
N ALA A 103 -27.20 -9.74 -24.93
CA ALA A 103 -26.10 -10.55 -25.41
C ALA A 103 -24.84 -10.27 -24.58
N PRO A 104 -24.14 -11.29 -24.05
CA PRO A 104 -22.97 -11.06 -23.24
C PRO A 104 -21.83 -10.46 -24.07
N ALA A 105 -21.17 -9.43 -23.53
CA ALA A 105 -20.00 -8.81 -24.14
C ALA A 105 -18.80 -9.77 -24.19
N ARG A 106 -18.75 -10.73 -23.27
CA ARG A 106 -17.71 -11.77 -23.21
C ARG A 106 -18.26 -13.05 -22.59
N ALA A 107 -17.85 -14.19 -23.14
CA ALA A 107 -18.03 -15.50 -22.54
C ALA A 107 -16.67 -16.12 -22.23
N MET A 108 -16.50 -16.65 -21.03
CA MET A 108 -15.30 -17.38 -20.60
C MET A 108 -15.70 -18.74 -20.04
N MET A 109 -14.92 -19.77 -20.35
CA MET A 109 -15.03 -21.09 -19.71
C MET A 109 -13.95 -21.22 -18.64
N LEU A 110 -14.33 -21.74 -17.48
CA LEU A 110 -13.44 -21.97 -16.35
C LEU A 110 -13.88 -23.22 -15.58
N MET A 111 -13.04 -23.67 -14.66
CA MET A 111 -13.38 -24.72 -13.69
C MET A 111 -13.62 -24.08 -12.32
N ILE A 112 -14.75 -24.40 -11.68
CA ILE A 112 -15.06 -23.98 -10.31
C ILE A 112 -15.39 -25.22 -9.50
N MET A 113 -14.66 -25.47 -8.41
CA MET A 113 -14.83 -26.66 -7.56
C MET A 113 -14.87 -27.97 -8.39
N ASP A 114 -13.95 -28.10 -9.34
CA ASP A 114 -13.80 -29.24 -10.26
C ASP A 114 -14.97 -29.45 -11.25
N ARG A 115 -15.85 -28.45 -11.39
CA ARG A 115 -16.96 -28.45 -12.35
C ARG A 115 -16.74 -27.40 -13.44
N PRO A 116 -17.04 -27.71 -14.72
CA PRO A 116 -16.95 -26.72 -15.78
C PRO A 116 -18.04 -25.65 -15.61
N ALA A 117 -17.68 -24.38 -15.79
CA ALA A 117 -18.56 -23.24 -15.65
C ALA A 117 -18.34 -22.22 -16.78
N TYR A 118 -19.42 -21.57 -17.18
CA TYR A 118 -19.41 -20.41 -18.06
C TYR A 118 -19.58 -19.15 -17.23
N ARG A 119 -18.70 -18.18 -17.42
CA ARG A 119 -18.85 -16.81 -16.92
C ARG A 119 -19.14 -15.87 -18.08
N PHE A 120 -20.29 -15.22 -18.01
CA PHE A 120 -20.73 -14.21 -18.96
C PHE A 120 -20.55 -12.83 -18.35
N THR A 121 -19.96 -11.90 -19.10
CA THR A 121 -19.86 -10.48 -18.72
C THR A 121 -20.94 -9.69 -19.45
N VAL A 122 -21.74 -8.95 -18.68
CA VAL A 122 -22.84 -8.07 -19.10
C VAL A 122 -22.62 -6.67 -18.52
N ASP A 123 -23.35 -5.66 -18.99
CA ASP A 123 -23.10 -4.26 -18.59
C ASP A 123 -23.27 -4.04 -17.07
N GLY A 124 -24.10 -4.86 -16.42
CA GLY A 124 -24.36 -4.84 -14.98
C GLY A 124 -23.48 -5.76 -14.12
N GLY A 125 -22.52 -6.49 -14.69
CA GLY A 125 -21.63 -7.37 -13.92
C GLY A 125 -21.28 -8.68 -14.63
N SER A 126 -21.15 -9.76 -13.86
CA SER A 126 -20.89 -11.09 -14.42
C SER A 126 -21.81 -12.14 -13.82
N VAL A 127 -22.35 -13.00 -14.69
CA VAL A 127 -23.17 -14.14 -14.30
C VAL A 127 -22.38 -15.41 -14.57
N THR A 128 -22.34 -16.31 -13.60
CA THR A 128 -21.64 -17.59 -13.73
C THR A 128 -22.64 -18.74 -13.59
N LEU A 129 -22.56 -19.73 -14.46
CA LEU A 129 -23.38 -20.93 -14.41
C LEU A 129 -22.56 -22.17 -14.75
N PHE A 130 -22.92 -23.31 -14.17
CA PHE A 130 -22.22 -24.56 -14.44
C PHE A 130 -22.60 -25.12 -15.81
N ALA A 131 -21.61 -25.51 -16.60
CA ALA A 131 -21.78 -26.05 -17.95
C ALA A 131 -22.29 -27.51 -17.96
N ASP A 132 -22.33 -28.17 -16.80
CA ASP A 132 -22.82 -29.54 -16.62
C ASP A 132 -24.33 -29.61 -16.30
N THR A 133 -24.86 -28.68 -15.50
CA THR A 133 -26.27 -28.64 -15.06
C THR A 133 -27.02 -27.42 -15.61
N GLY A 134 -26.33 -26.32 -15.85
CA GLY A 134 -26.92 -25.02 -16.16
C GLY A 134 -27.43 -24.27 -14.94
N GLU A 135 -27.08 -24.71 -13.73
CA GLU A 135 -27.39 -24.02 -12.49
C GLU A 135 -26.50 -22.78 -12.35
N LEU A 136 -27.08 -21.69 -11.87
CA LEU A 136 -26.32 -20.49 -11.49
C LEU A 136 -25.36 -20.84 -10.35
N LEU A 137 -24.17 -20.24 -10.38
CA LEU A 137 -23.21 -20.34 -9.29
C LEU A 137 -23.86 -19.74 -8.03
N PRO A 138 -24.09 -20.53 -6.96
CA PRO A 138 -24.60 -19.98 -5.72
C PRO A 138 -23.55 -19.06 -5.09
N GLU A 139 -24.01 -18.23 -4.16
CA GLU A 139 -23.13 -17.39 -3.35
C GLU A 139 -22.05 -18.25 -2.67
N ILE A 140 -20.79 -17.84 -2.79
CA ILE A 140 -19.65 -18.59 -2.27
C ILE A 140 -19.52 -18.28 -0.79
N GLY A 141 -19.95 -19.22 0.04
CA GLY A 141 -19.81 -19.15 1.48
C GLY A 141 -18.38 -19.41 1.96
N LYS A 142 -18.20 -19.36 3.28
CA LYS A 142 -16.92 -19.61 3.95
C LYS A 142 -16.32 -20.98 3.63
N ALA A 143 -17.15 -22.03 3.59
CA ALA A 143 -16.67 -23.39 3.38
C ALA A 143 -16.14 -23.57 1.95
N GLU A 144 -16.88 -23.06 0.97
CA GLU A 144 -16.53 -23.06 -0.44
C GLU A 144 -15.27 -22.21 -0.68
N ALA A 145 -15.18 -21.03 -0.06
CA ALA A 145 -14.01 -20.17 -0.14
C ALA A 145 -12.74 -20.87 0.39
N LEU A 146 -12.82 -21.56 1.52
CA LEU A 146 -11.70 -22.34 2.08
C LEU A 146 -11.30 -23.49 1.16
N LYS A 147 -12.28 -24.19 0.57
CA LYS A 147 -12.03 -25.28 -0.39
C LYS A 147 -11.34 -24.78 -1.66
N ILE A 148 -11.79 -23.64 -2.20
CA ILE A 148 -11.19 -23.00 -3.38
C ILE A 148 -9.74 -22.59 -3.05
N ALA A 149 -9.52 -21.93 -1.92
CA ALA A 149 -8.18 -21.51 -1.50
C ALA A 149 -7.24 -22.70 -1.24
N SER A 150 -7.74 -23.75 -0.58
CA SER A 150 -7.05 -25.02 -0.34
C SER A 150 -6.56 -25.67 -1.62
N SER A 151 -7.46 -25.80 -2.61
CA SER A 151 -7.13 -26.33 -3.93
C SER A 151 -6.08 -25.46 -4.64
N PHE A 152 -6.28 -24.14 -4.66
CA PHE A 152 -5.39 -23.20 -5.32
C PHE A 152 -3.97 -23.14 -4.73
N MET A 153 -3.84 -23.35 -3.42
CA MET A 153 -2.55 -23.34 -2.72
C MET A 153 -1.93 -24.73 -2.59
N GLU A 154 -2.64 -25.78 -3.02
CA GLU A 154 -2.25 -27.19 -2.85
C GLU A 154 -1.92 -27.52 -1.37
N MET A 155 -2.71 -26.98 -0.44
CA MET A 155 -2.49 -27.08 1.00
C MET A 155 -3.78 -27.50 1.70
N PRO A 156 -3.71 -28.30 2.79
CA PRO A 156 -4.92 -28.73 3.49
C PRO A 156 -5.69 -27.55 4.07
N GLU A 157 -7.02 -27.65 4.08
CA GLU A 157 -7.94 -26.63 4.63
C GLU A 157 -7.62 -26.25 6.08
N SER A 158 -7.03 -27.17 6.86
CA SER A 158 -6.59 -26.89 8.24
C SER A 158 -5.50 -25.83 8.36
N ARG A 159 -4.81 -25.50 7.26
CA ARG A 159 -3.83 -24.39 7.19
C ARG A 159 -4.43 -23.12 6.62
N MET A 160 -5.70 -23.12 6.25
CA MET A 160 -6.40 -21.96 5.72
C MET A 160 -7.15 -21.21 6.81
N TYR A 161 -7.15 -19.89 6.71
CA TYR A 161 -7.91 -19.01 7.59
C TYR A 161 -8.82 -18.12 6.75
N TYR A 162 -10.12 -18.15 7.06
CA TYR A 162 -11.08 -17.26 6.42
C TYR A 162 -10.97 -15.86 7.02
N ALA A 163 -10.41 -14.92 6.25
CA ALA A 163 -10.20 -13.55 6.72
C ALA A 163 -11.50 -12.73 6.80
N GLY A 164 -12.47 -13.02 5.93
CA GLY A 164 -13.71 -12.25 5.80
C GLY A 164 -14.12 -12.12 4.34
N GLU A 165 -15.34 -11.64 4.14
CA GLU A 165 -15.78 -11.16 2.83
C GLU A 165 -15.31 -9.73 2.63
N LEU A 166 -14.87 -9.43 1.41
CA LEU A 166 -14.37 -8.10 1.08
C LEU A 166 -15.53 -7.25 0.55
N ASN A 167 -15.99 -6.30 1.34
CA ASN A 167 -17.08 -5.38 0.97
C ASN A 167 -16.56 -4.06 0.36
N GLU A 168 -15.29 -3.73 0.58
CA GLU A 168 -14.67 -2.52 0.06
C GLU A 168 -13.28 -2.86 -0.48
N PRO A 169 -12.84 -2.22 -1.59
CA PRO A 169 -11.49 -2.40 -2.09
C PRO A 169 -10.46 -2.00 -1.03
N ASP A 170 -9.49 -2.86 -0.76
CA ASP A 170 -8.36 -2.58 0.12
C ASP A 170 -7.13 -2.16 -0.71
N GLN A 171 -5.98 -2.00 -0.05
CA GLN A 171 -4.73 -1.59 -0.69
C GLN A 171 -4.20 -2.62 -1.72
N TRP A 172 -4.72 -3.85 -1.74
CA TRP A 172 -4.33 -4.94 -2.63
C TRP A 172 -5.40 -5.30 -3.66
N THR A 173 -6.66 -4.87 -3.49
CA THR A 173 -7.78 -5.20 -4.39
C THR A 173 -8.36 -3.99 -5.14
N LEU A 174 -7.62 -2.89 -5.25
CA LEU A 174 -8.03 -1.68 -5.98
C LEU A 174 -8.52 -1.96 -7.41
N GLN A 175 -7.96 -2.99 -8.07
CA GLN A 175 -8.33 -3.39 -9.43
C GLN A 175 -9.67 -4.14 -9.49
N GLU A 176 -10.08 -4.77 -8.38
CA GLU A 176 -11.29 -5.59 -8.27
C GLU A 176 -12.54 -4.80 -7.86
N ARG A 177 -12.44 -3.46 -7.78
CA ARG A 177 -13.56 -2.58 -7.38
C ARG A 177 -14.86 -2.84 -8.14
N ARG A 178 -14.79 -3.26 -9.41
CA ARG A 178 -15.97 -3.54 -10.23
C ARG A 178 -16.66 -4.87 -9.92
N GLY A 179 -16.00 -5.77 -9.19
CA GLY A 179 -16.52 -7.10 -8.86
C GLY A 179 -16.84 -7.32 -7.39
N LEU A 180 -16.67 -6.30 -6.55
CA LEU A 180 -17.08 -6.33 -5.14
C LEU A 180 -18.57 -5.94 -5.00
N PRO A 181 -19.27 -6.46 -3.97
CA PRO A 181 -20.66 -6.13 -3.72
C PRO A 181 -20.91 -4.63 -3.47
#